data_AF-R7YME1-F1
#
_entry.id   AF-R7YME1-F1
#
_cell.length_a   1.000
_cell.length_b   1.000
_cell.length_c   1.000
_cell.angle_alpha   90.00
_cell.angle_beta   90.00
_cell.angle_gamma   90.00
#
_symmetry.space_group_name_H-M   'P 1'
#
loop_
_entity.id
_entity.type
_entity.pdbx_description
1 polymer ?
#
loop_
_entity_poly.entity_id
_entity_poly.type
_entity_poly.pdbx_seq_one_letter_code
_entity_poly.pdbx_strand_id
1 'polypeptide(L)'
;MLFLREGPRWDICRDNVNAARTTIVKSYGVPESHPEVVCEVREIQEKLDAESTAGGGHPWYEIFTGPKTPYRTIFGVMIQALQQLAGANFFFYYGAKVFKATGIENSSTTAMILGGVDLLTTLPGLYIVDRHGRGPALIAGGLSMFMCFMVSDYTAPEPLL
;
A
#
# COMPACT_ATOMS: atom_id res chain seq x y z
N MET A 1 18.70 -2.36 8.73
CA MET A 1 18.15 -1.80 10.00
C MET A 1 19.23 -1.23 10.92
N LEU A 2 20.48 -1.75 10.91
CA LEU A 2 21.60 -1.20 11.70
C LEU A 2 21.91 0.30 11.48
N PHE A 3 21.54 0.89 10.34
CA PHE A 3 21.80 2.30 10.03
C PHE A 3 20.54 3.17 9.96
N LEU A 4 19.36 2.59 10.19
CA LEU A 4 18.11 3.35 10.16
C LEU A 4 17.82 3.81 11.59
N ARG A 5 17.60 5.11 11.77
CA ARG A 5 17.26 5.64 13.09
C ARG A 5 15.84 5.25 13.45
N GLU A 6 15.58 5.19 14.74
CA GLU A 6 14.26 4.87 15.25
C GLU A 6 13.24 5.93 14.83
N GLY A 7 11.98 5.53 14.74
CA GLY A 7 10.91 6.42 14.28
C GLY A 7 10.71 7.57 15.28
N PRO A 8 10.47 8.81 14.82
CA PRO A 8 10.32 9.96 15.73
C PRO A 8 9.17 9.80 16.72
N ARG A 9 8.08 9.11 16.35
CA ARG A 9 6.98 8.76 17.27
C ARG A 9 7.41 7.79 18.37
N TRP A 10 8.30 6.86 18.06
CA TRP A 10 8.82 5.90 19.04
C TRP A 10 9.74 6.61 20.06
N ASP A 11 10.59 7.52 19.58
CA ASP A 11 11.50 8.29 20.44
C ASP A 11 10.71 9.19 21.42
N ILE A 12 9.64 9.85 20.95
CA ILE A 12 8.77 10.68 21.78
C ILE A 12 8.00 9.84 22.82
N CYS A 13 7.56 8.63 22.45
CA CYS A 13 6.90 7.71 23.38
C CYS A 13 7.81 7.26 24.55
N ARG A 14 9.13 7.44 24.44
CA ARG A 14 10.13 7.16 25.50
C ARG A 14 10.68 8.42 26.14
N ASP A 15 9.96 9.54 26.05
CA ASP A 15 10.36 10.86 26.55
C ASP A 15 11.66 11.40 25.94
N ASN A 16 12.11 10.86 24.79
CA ASN A 16 13.34 11.28 24.11
C ASN A 16 13.05 12.24 22.94
N VAL A 17 12.51 13.41 23.28
CA VAL A 17 12.09 14.43 22.29
C VAL A 17 13.27 14.97 21.47
N ASN A 18 14.46 15.06 22.05
CA ASN A 18 15.66 15.56 21.36
C ASN A 18 16.12 14.62 20.24
N ALA A 19 16.07 13.30 20.48
CA ALA A 19 16.39 12.32 19.44
C ALA A 19 15.36 12.37 18.30
N ALA A 20 14.08 12.45 18.63
CA ALA A 20 12.99 12.58 17.66
C ALA A 20 13.14 13.82 16.79
N ARG A 21 13.42 14.98 17.41
CA ARG A 21 13.63 16.25 16.69
C ARG A 21 14.81 16.14 15.75
N THR A 22 15.94 15.60 16.20
CA THR A 22 17.10 15.38 15.34
C THR A 22 16.73 14.47 14.16
N THR A 23 15.84 13.49 14.34
CA THR A 23 15.43 12.55 13.29
C THR A 23 14.56 13.23 12.26
N ILE A 24 13.63 14.09 12.70
CA ILE A 24 12.80 14.91 11.82
C ILE A 24 13.67 15.90 11.03
N VAL A 25 14.60 16.61 11.68
CA VAL A 25 15.56 17.51 11.02
C VAL A 25 16.32 16.80 9.90
N LYS A 26 16.84 15.60 10.16
CA LYS A 26 17.57 14.81 9.16
C LYS A 26 16.67 14.32 8.03
N SER A 27 15.43 13.93 8.32
CA SER A 27 14.47 13.47 7.32
C SER A 27 14.00 14.61 6.39
N TYR A 28 13.76 15.80 6.95
CA TYR A 28 13.33 16.97 6.19
C TYR A 28 14.50 17.73 5.55
N GLY A 29 15.73 17.55 6.05
CA GLY A 29 16.92 18.25 5.55
C GLY A 29 16.95 19.75 5.89
N VAL A 30 16.18 20.19 6.89
CA VAL A 30 16.02 21.59 7.30
C VAL A 30 16.66 21.87 8.66
N PRO A 31 16.98 23.13 9.02
CA PRO A 31 17.51 23.46 10.34
C PRO A 31 16.53 23.12 11.47
N GLU A 32 17.05 22.88 12.66
CA GLU A 32 16.26 22.52 13.85
C GLU A 32 15.22 23.58 14.25
N SER A 33 15.48 24.85 13.94
CA SER A 33 14.59 25.98 14.17
C SER A 33 13.48 26.15 13.13
N HIS A 34 13.45 25.30 12.09
CA HIS A 34 12.43 25.42 11.05
C HIS A 34 11.02 25.18 11.64
N PRO A 35 10.02 26.02 11.32
CA PRO A 35 8.68 25.92 11.91
C PRO A 35 8.01 24.57 11.65
N GLU A 36 8.28 23.92 10.52
CA GLU A 36 7.74 22.59 10.21
C GLU A 36 8.21 21.51 11.17
N VAL A 37 9.48 21.54 11.60
CA VAL A 37 10.03 20.57 12.56
C VAL A 37 9.37 20.73 13.92
N VAL A 38 9.19 21.98 14.36
CA VAL A 38 8.53 22.29 15.64
C VAL A 38 7.06 21.89 15.60
N CYS A 39 6.37 22.14 14.48
CA CYS A 39 4.99 21.76 14.27
C CYS A 39 4.82 20.24 14.30
N GLU A 40 5.66 19.50 13.56
CA GLU A 40 5.61 18.03 13.48
C GLU A 40 5.84 17.39 14.87
N VAL A 41 6.86 17.84 15.61
CA VAL A 41 7.12 17.34 16.98
C VAL A 41 5.90 17.58 17.88
N ARG A 42 5.31 18.78 17.80
CA ARG A 42 4.12 19.13 18.59
C ARG A 42 2.92 18.27 18.20
N GLU A 43 2.66 18.07 16.91
CA GLU A 43 1.55 17.22 16.45
C GLU A 43 1.69 15.76 16.91
N ILE A 44 2.91 15.23 16.90
CA ILE A 44 3.17 13.86 17.38
C ILE A 44 2.91 13.79 18.89
N GLN A 45 3.37 14.78 19.66
CA GLN A 45 3.13 14.85 21.10
C GLN A 45 1.63 14.94 21.41
N GLU A 46 0.91 15.85 20.75
CA GLU A 46 -0.53 16.02 20.94
C GLU A 46 -1.31 14.72 20.64
N LYS A 47 -0.93 13.99 19.58
CA LYS A 47 -1.53 12.69 19.25
C LYS A 47 -1.25 11.64 20.33
N LEU A 48 -0.02 11.58 20.86
CA LEU A 48 0.36 10.63 21.92
C LEU A 48 -0.29 10.96 23.26
N ASP A 49 -0.44 12.24 23.60
CA ASP A 49 -1.13 12.68 24.80
C ASP A 49 -2.63 12.39 24.71
N ALA A 50 -3.23 12.57 23.53
CA ALA A 50 -4.62 12.20 23.27
C ALA A 50 -4.84 10.68 23.37
N GLU A 51 -3.92 9.87 22.84
CA GLU A 51 -3.93 8.40 22.96
C GLU A 51 -3.76 7.95 24.42
N SER A 52 -2.86 8.59 25.17
CA SER A 52 -2.63 8.33 26.60
C SER A 52 -3.86 8.65 27.44
N THR A 53 -4.52 9.78 27.15
CA THR A 53 -5.73 10.23 27.85
C THR A 53 -6.95 9.37 27.52
N ALA A 54 -6.98 8.78 26.31
CA ALA A 54 -8.07 7.93 25.83
C ALA A 54 -8.08 6.49 26.40
N GLY A 55 -7.13 6.14 27.28
CA GLY A 55 -7.19 4.90 28.04
C GLY A 55 -5.95 4.01 28.00
N GLY A 56 -4.90 4.39 27.27
CA GLY A 56 -3.60 3.72 27.30
C GLY A 56 -3.61 2.27 26.81
N GLY A 57 -3.04 2.04 25.63
CA GLY A 57 -2.89 0.71 25.02
C GLY A 57 -4.17 0.25 24.34
N HIS A 58 -4.21 0.34 23.01
CA HIS A 58 -5.36 -0.10 22.22
C HIS A 58 -5.39 -1.63 22.12
N PRO A 59 -6.30 -2.34 22.82
CA PRO A 59 -6.40 -3.78 22.67
C PRO A 59 -6.85 -4.14 21.25
N TRP A 60 -6.42 -5.30 20.77
CA TRP A 60 -6.67 -5.75 19.40
C TRP A 60 -8.17 -5.76 18.99
N TYR A 61 -9.08 -5.90 19.96
CA TYR A 61 -10.52 -5.91 19.73
C TYR A 61 -11.13 -4.51 19.53
N GLU A 62 -10.41 -3.42 19.88
CA GLU A 62 -10.88 -2.03 19.72
C GLU A 62 -11.08 -1.65 18.23
N ILE A 63 -10.43 -2.41 17.36
CA ILE A 63 -10.62 -2.37 15.90
C ILE A 63 -12.10 -2.59 15.52
N PHE A 64 -12.85 -3.35 16.32
CA PHE A 64 -14.27 -3.64 16.12
C PHE A 64 -15.20 -2.83 17.02
N THR A 65 -14.72 -2.37 18.19
CA THR A 65 -15.56 -1.73 19.22
C THR A 65 -15.56 -0.19 19.14
N GLY A 66 -14.54 0.41 18.54
CA GLY A 66 -14.40 1.88 18.48
C GLY A 66 -15.40 2.57 17.54
N PRO A 67 -15.69 3.87 17.75
CA PRO A 67 -16.53 4.64 16.84
C PRO A 67 -15.80 4.84 15.49
N LYS A 68 -16.44 4.42 14.40
CA LYS A 68 -15.93 4.49 13.00
C LYS A 68 -14.75 3.56 12.67
N THR A 69 -14.07 2.94 13.64
CA THR A 69 -13.02 1.93 13.38
C THR A 69 -13.53 0.66 12.68
N PRO A 70 -14.68 0.04 13.02
CA PRO A 70 -15.11 -1.20 12.36
C PRO A 70 -15.41 -1.00 10.88
N TYR A 71 -16.01 0.15 10.52
CA TYR A 71 -16.29 0.47 9.12
C TYR A 71 -15.00 0.57 8.30
N ARG A 72 -13.97 1.24 8.82
CA ARG A 72 -12.66 1.37 8.17
C ARG A 72 -11.97 0.02 8.04
N THR A 73 -12.05 -0.83 9.07
CA THR A 73 -11.48 -2.17 9.08
C THR A 73 -12.14 -3.07 8.06
N ILE A 74 -13.48 -3.15 8.05
CA ILE A 74 -14.24 -3.97 7.10
C ILE A 74 -13.93 -3.51 5.68
N PHE A 75 -13.92 -2.20 5.43
CA PHE A 75 -13.57 -1.65 4.12
C PHE A 75 -12.15 -2.04 3.69
N GLY A 76 -11.17 -1.97 4.60
CA GLY A 76 -9.80 -2.43 4.34
C GLY A 76 -9.70 -3.93 4.03
N VAL A 77 -10.40 -4.77 4.80
CA VAL A 77 -10.46 -6.22 4.56
C VAL A 77 -11.10 -6.52 3.20
N MET A 78 -12.18 -5.84 2.84
CA MET A 78 -12.84 -6.00 1.55
C MET A 78 -11.93 -5.60 0.38
N ILE A 79 -11.21 -4.48 0.48
CA ILE A 79 -10.24 -4.07 -0.54
C ILE A 79 -9.14 -5.13 -0.68
N GLN A 80 -8.61 -5.63 0.44
CA GLN A 80 -7.54 -6.63 0.40
C GLN A 80 -8.02 -7.96 -0.18
N ALA A 81 -9.25 -8.36 0.13
CA ALA A 81 -9.89 -9.54 -0.45
C ALA A 81 -10.10 -9.38 -1.96
N LEU A 82 -10.59 -8.22 -2.42
CA LEU A 82 -10.76 -7.91 -3.84
C LEU A 82 -9.42 -7.91 -4.59
N GLN A 83 -8.36 -7.38 -3.97
CA GLN A 83 -7.02 -7.40 -4.55
C GLN A 83 -6.49 -8.83 -4.76
N GLN A 84 -6.81 -9.77 -3.86
CA GLN A 84 -6.46 -11.18 -4.03
C GLN A 84 -7.34 -11.85 -5.09
N LEU A 85 -8.65 -11.57 -5.09
CA LEU A 85 -9.61 -12.11 -6.06
C LEU A 85 -9.28 -11.67 -7.50
N ALA A 86 -8.67 -10.50 -7.68
CA ALA A 86 -8.19 -10.03 -8.98
C ALA A 86 -7.17 -10.97 -9.65
N GLY A 87 -6.60 -11.92 -8.91
CA GLY A 87 -5.83 -13.02 -9.49
C GLY A 87 -4.36 -12.70 -9.78
N ALA A 88 -3.81 -11.60 -9.25
CA ALA A 88 -2.40 -11.24 -9.43
C ALA A 88 -1.45 -12.40 -9.04
N ASN A 89 -1.74 -13.06 -7.91
CA ASN A 89 -0.97 -14.24 -7.47
C ASN A 89 -1.07 -15.40 -8.47
N PHE A 90 -2.25 -15.66 -9.03
CA PHE A 90 -2.42 -16.69 -10.06
C PHE A 90 -1.54 -16.41 -11.28
N PHE A 91 -1.47 -15.16 -11.74
CA PHE A 91 -0.59 -14.77 -12.85
C PHE A 91 0.90 -14.94 -12.54
N PHE A 92 1.34 -14.68 -11.30
CA PHE A 92 2.74 -14.92 -10.94
C PHE A 92 3.11 -16.42 -10.90
N TYR A 93 2.20 -17.30 -10.46
CA TYR A 93 2.46 -18.74 -10.40
C TYR A 93 2.25 -19.47 -11.73
N TYR A 94 1.23 -19.08 -12.50
CA TYR A 94 0.78 -19.80 -13.69
C TYR A 94 0.93 -19.01 -14.98
N GLY A 95 1.36 -17.75 -14.93
CA GLY A 95 1.50 -16.89 -16.11
C GLY A 95 2.35 -17.54 -17.21
N ALA A 96 3.48 -18.15 -16.86
CA ALA A 96 4.31 -18.89 -17.83
C ALA A 96 3.54 -20.02 -18.53
N LYS A 97 2.66 -20.74 -17.82
CA LYS A 97 1.82 -21.79 -18.42
C LYS A 97 0.70 -21.22 -19.29
N VAL A 98 0.09 -20.11 -18.87
CA VAL A 98 -0.94 -19.40 -19.66
C VAL A 98 -0.35 -18.89 -20.97
N PHE A 99 0.83 -18.26 -20.95
CA PHE A 99 1.49 -17.78 -22.17
C PHE A 99 2.01 -18.92 -23.06
N LYS A 100 2.36 -20.08 -22.47
CA LYS A 100 2.65 -21.28 -23.24
C LYS A 100 1.43 -21.77 -24.02
N ALA A 101 0.23 -21.70 -23.44
CA ALA A 101 -1.01 -22.00 -24.14
C ALA A 101 -1.30 -21.02 -25.30
N THR A 102 -0.80 -19.78 -25.22
CA THR A 102 -0.91 -18.78 -26.30
C THR A 102 0.20 -18.85 -27.35
N GLY A 103 1.14 -19.81 -27.25
CA GLY A 103 2.19 -20.04 -28.25
C GLY A 103 3.60 -19.50 -27.92
N ILE A 104 3.85 -19.00 -26.70
CA ILE A 104 5.20 -18.59 -26.25
C ILE A 104 5.86 -19.75 -25.49
N GLU A 105 6.82 -20.42 -26.13
CA GLU A 105 7.44 -21.64 -25.57
C GLU A 105 8.43 -21.38 -24.42
N ASN A 106 9.01 -20.19 -24.35
CA ASN A 106 10.08 -19.86 -23.40
C ASN A 106 9.55 -19.27 -22.09
N SER A 107 9.41 -20.11 -21.06
CA SER A 107 8.96 -19.74 -19.71
C SER A 107 9.78 -18.60 -19.08
N SER A 108 11.10 -18.56 -19.30
CA SER A 108 11.98 -17.53 -18.74
C SER A 108 11.72 -16.15 -19.33
N THR A 109 11.47 -16.08 -20.64
CA THR A 109 11.13 -14.83 -21.34
C THR A 109 9.77 -14.31 -20.86
N THR A 110 8.79 -15.19 -20.68
CA THR A 110 7.48 -14.81 -20.14
C THR A 110 7.57 -14.22 -18.74
N ALA A 111 8.33 -14.85 -17.84
CA ALA A 111 8.50 -14.34 -16.48
C ALA A 111 9.17 -12.95 -16.46
N MET A 112 10.15 -12.72 -17.34
CA MET A 112 10.80 -11.43 -17.49
C MET A 112 9.86 -10.36 -18.04
N ILE A 113 8.99 -10.72 -19.00
CA ILE A 113 7.96 -9.81 -19.54
C ILE A 113 6.93 -9.47 -18.45
N LEU A 114 6.41 -10.47 -17.73
CA LEU A 114 5.42 -10.24 -16.67
C LEU A 114 5.98 -9.36 -15.55
N GLY A 115 7.19 -9.63 -15.08
CA GLY A 115 7.86 -8.79 -14.09
C GLY A 115 8.16 -7.39 -14.62
N GLY A 116 8.58 -7.26 -15.89
CA GLY A 116 8.82 -5.98 -16.52
C GLY A 116 7.55 -5.12 -16.63
N VAL A 117 6.44 -5.72 -17.08
CA VAL A 117 5.14 -5.03 -17.18
C VAL A 117 4.62 -4.64 -15.80
N ASP A 118 4.78 -5.48 -14.78
CA ASP A 118 4.39 -5.19 -13.40
C ASP A 118 5.13 -3.95 -12.87
N LEU A 119 6.45 -3.90 -13.04
CA LEU A 119 7.27 -2.74 -12.66
C LEU A 119 6.89 -1.47 -13.46
N LEU A 120 6.75 -1.60 -14.78
CA LEU A 120 6.40 -0.47 -15.66
C LEU A 120 5.01 0.07 -15.40
N THR A 121 4.07 -0.75 -14.94
CA THR A 121 2.70 -0.32 -14.59
C THR A 121 2.65 0.26 -13.19
N THR A 122 3.48 -0.23 -12.27
CA THR A 122 3.53 0.24 -10.88
C THR A 122 4.02 1.68 -10.76
N LEU A 123 5.03 2.09 -11.56
CA LEU A 123 5.58 3.45 -11.49
C LEU A 123 4.56 4.56 -11.85
N PRO A 124 3.84 4.50 -12.99
CA PRO A 124 2.74 5.41 -13.27
C PRO A 124 1.60 5.29 -12.27
N GLY A 125 1.32 4.07 -11.78
CA GLY A 125 0.30 3.84 -10.76
C GLY A 125 0.55 4.65 -9.49
N LEU A 126 1.80 4.65 -9.01
CA LEU A 126 2.21 5.47 -7.86
C LEU A 126 2.01 6.96 -8.13
N TYR A 127 2.42 7.45 -9.30
CA TYR A 127 2.24 8.84 -9.69
C TYR A 127 0.76 9.26 -9.74
N ILE A 128 -0.11 8.39 -10.28
CA ILE A 128 -1.56 8.64 -10.34
C ILE A 128 -2.15 8.70 -8.94
N VAL A 129 -1.74 7.79 -8.03
CA VAL A 129 -2.21 7.77 -6.64
C VAL A 129 -1.82 9.04 -5.90
N ASP A 130 -0.58 9.51 -6.06
CA ASP A 130 -0.09 10.72 -5.40
C ASP A 130 -0.82 11.97 -5.92
N ARG A 131 -1.17 12.03 -7.21
CA ARG A 131 -1.78 13.22 -7.81
C ARG A 131 -3.31 13.25 -7.76
N HIS A 132 -3.99 12.11 -7.93
CA HIS A 132 -5.46 12.03 -8.01
C HIS A 132 -6.09 11.37 -6.78
N GLY A 133 -5.28 10.90 -5.83
CA GLY A 133 -5.74 10.22 -4.63
C GLY A 133 -6.05 8.74 -4.85
N ARG A 134 -6.26 8.03 -3.74
CA ARG A 134 -6.35 6.57 -3.70
C ARG A 134 -7.65 6.00 -4.27
N GLY A 135 -8.77 6.70 -4.11
CA GLY A 135 -10.10 6.23 -4.55
C GLY A 135 -10.22 6.10 -6.08
N PRO A 136 -9.95 7.16 -6.85
CA PRO A 136 -10.02 7.12 -8.31
C PRO A 136 -9.06 6.11 -8.94
N ALA A 137 -7.84 5.98 -8.38
CA ALA A 137 -6.86 5.00 -8.83
C ALA A 137 -7.37 3.56 -8.70
N LEU A 138 -8.07 3.25 -7.59
CA LEU A 138 -8.62 1.93 -7.32
C LEU A 138 -9.76 1.59 -8.30
N ILE A 139 -10.62 2.55 -8.61
CA ILE A 139 -11.73 2.38 -9.57
C ILE A 139 -11.17 2.22 -10.99
N ALA A 140 -10.20 3.05 -11.39
CA ALA A 140 -9.59 2.97 -12.72
C ALA A 140 -8.88 1.62 -12.94
N GLY A 141 -8.15 1.12 -11.94
CA GLY A 141 -7.53 -0.21 -11.97
C GLY A 141 -8.55 -1.36 -12.00
N GLY A 142 -9.63 -1.25 -11.23
CA GLY A 142 -10.72 -2.23 -11.27
C GLY A 142 -11.42 -2.29 -12.63
N LEU A 143 -11.67 -1.12 -13.23
CA LEU A 143 -12.27 -1.04 -14.57
C LEU A 143 -11.34 -1.60 -15.65
N SER A 144 -10.03 -1.32 -15.59
CA SER A 144 -9.09 -1.85 -16.57
C SER A 144 -9.00 -3.38 -16.50
N MET A 145 -8.97 -3.95 -15.28
CA MET A 145 -9.03 -5.40 -15.08
C MET A 145 -10.33 -6.01 -15.61
N PHE A 146 -11.48 -5.37 -15.33
CA PHE A 146 -12.78 -5.83 -15.84
C PHE A 146 -12.81 -5.85 -17.38
N MET A 147 -12.28 -4.81 -18.03
CA MET A 147 -12.20 -4.75 -19.49
C MET A 147 -11.28 -5.84 -20.06
N CYS A 148 -10.14 -6.10 -19.43
CA CYS A 148 -9.23 -7.19 -19.84
C CYS A 148 -9.91 -8.56 -19.74
N PHE A 149 -10.64 -8.84 -18.65
CA PHE A 149 -11.37 -10.10 -18.51
C PHE A 149 -12.46 -10.27 -19.56
N MET A 150 -13.23 -9.21 -19.87
CA MET A 150 -14.22 -9.26 -20.94
C MET A 150 -13.58 -9.59 -22.29
N VAL A 151 -12.46 -8.94 -22.63
CA VAL A 151 -11.75 -9.21 -23.90
C VAL A 151 -11.24 -10.65 -23.96
N SER A 152 -10.71 -11.18 -22.85
CA SER A 152 -10.27 -12.58 -22.79
C SER A 152 -11.42 -13.57 -23.00
N ASP A 153 -12.60 -13.30 -22.44
CA ASP A 153 -13.80 -14.13 -22.63
C ASP A 153 -14.28 -14.10 -24.09
N TYR A 154 -14.37 -12.92 -24.69
CA TYR A 154 -14.75 -12.78 -26.11
C TYR A 154 -13.75 -13.39 -27.11
N THR A 155 -12.48 -13.50 -26.73
CA THR A 155 -11.41 -14.04 -27.60
C THR A 155 -11.22 -15.54 -27.39
N ALA A 156 -11.82 -16.13 -26.36
CA ALA A 156 -11.78 -17.58 -26.16
C ALA A 156 -12.56 -18.25 -27.31
N PRO A 157 -11.89 -19.03 -28.20
CA PRO A 157 -12.63 -19.88 -29.12
C PRO A 157 -13.50 -20.83 -28.28
N GLU A 158 -14.74 -21.05 -28.70
CA GLU A 158 -15.65 -22.01 -28.04
C GLU A 158 -14.90 -23.29 -27.64
N PRO A 159 -15.20 -23.86 -26.46
CA PRO A 159 -14.68 -25.17 -26.12
C PRO A 159 -15.20 -26.18 -27.15
N LEU A 160 -14.29 -26.68 -27.99
CA LEU A 160 -14.55 -27.83 -28.85
C LEU A 160 -14.50 -29.08 -27.95
N LEU A 161 -15.63 -29.35 -27.28
CA LEU A 161 -15.97 -30.50 -26.42
C LEU A 161 -15.10 -30.75 -25.18
#